data_AF-F9Q5N1-F1
#
_entry.id   AF-F9Q5N1-F1
#
_cell.length_a   1.000
_cell.length_b   1.000
_cell.length_c   1.000
_cell.angle_alpha   90.00
_cell.angle_beta   90.00
_cell.angle_gamma   90.00
#
_symmetry.space_group_name_H-M   'P 1'
#
loop_
_entity.id
_entity.type
_entity.pdbx_description
1 polymer ?
#
loop_
_entity_poly.entity_id
_entity_poly.type
_entity_poly.pdbx_seq_one_letter_code
_entity_poly.pdbx_strand_id
1 'polypeptide(L)'
;MVIQDKALRDKLKPFSWGMATQLDTCSHLVIILAKKNVRYDSAFLIDSAKRRGVEEAQMPATMARYKAFQENDMGIADNERALFDWASKQTYIALGNMLTGAAALGIDSCPIEGFNYALMNQTLSEAGLFDPQEYAVSVAATFGYKVKDIAKKARKPLADIVTWAK
;
A
#
# COMPACT_ATOMS: atom_id res chain seq x y z
N MET A 1 -3.44 -8.52 2.06
CA MET A 1 -3.54 -10.00 2.09
C MET A 1 -2.31 -10.58 2.76
N VAL A 2 -2.46 -11.70 3.49
CA VAL A 2 -1.35 -12.41 4.15
C VAL A 2 -1.08 -13.69 3.37
N ILE A 3 0.15 -13.86 2.86
CA ILE A 3 0.54 -14.96 1.98
C ILE A 3 1.39 -15.96 2.74
N GLN A 4 0.74 -17.02 3.24
CA GLN A 4 1.41 -18.14 3.92
C GLN A 4 1.60 -19.37 3.03
N ASP A 5 0.83 -19.48 1.94
CA ASP A 5 0.93 -20.59 1.00
C ASP A 5 2.31 -20.62 0.33
N LYS A 6 3.07 -21.70 0.58
CA LYS A 6 4.42 -21.88 0.03
C LYS A 6 4.41 -22.00 -1.49
N ALA A 7 3.47 -22.74 -2.07
CA ALA A 7 3.40 -22.90 -3.53
C ALA A 7 3.12 -21.56 -4.21
N LEU A 8 2.30 -20.70 -3.59
CA LEU A 8 2.10 -19.34 -4.07
C LEU A 8 3.39 -18.51 -3.92
N ARG A 9 4.08 -18.54 -2.78
CA ARG A 9 5.37 -17.83 -2.63
C ARG A 9 6.40 -18.27 -3.69
N ASP A 10 6.47 -19.57 -3.98
CA ASP A 10 7.35 -20.13 -5.00
C ASP A 10 6.99 -19.61 -6.40
N LYS A 11 5.69 -19.47 -6.71
CA LYS A 11 5.23 -18.84 -7.97
C LYS A 11 5.56 -17.35 -8.07
N LEU A 12 5.59 -16.62 -6.95
CA LEU A 12 5.93 -15.18 -6.93
C LEU A 12 7.44 -14.92 -7.11
N LYS A 13 8.28 -15.89 -6.73
CA LYS A 13 9.74 -15.76 -6.66
C LYS A 13 10.42 -15.32 -7.97
N PRO A 14 10.08 -15.87 -9.15
CA PRO A 14 10.78 -15.56 -10.41
C PRO A 14 10.76 -14.08 -10.80
N PHE A 15 9.76 -13.32 -10.35
CA PHE A 15 9.61 -11.89 -10.67
C PHE A 15 9.70 -10.97 -9.44
N SER A 16 10.11 -11.52 -8.29
CA SER A 16 10.18 -10.81 -7.00
C SER A 16 11.61 -10.70 -6.47
N TRP A 17 12.50 -10.15 -7.30
CA TRP A 17 13.94 -10.07 -7.04
C TRP A 17 14.31 -9.40 -5.71
N GLY A 18 13.56 -8.39 -5.28
CA GLY A 18 13.78 -7.66 -4.02
C GLY A 18 13.43 -8.45 -2.76
N MET A 19 12.74 -9.59 -2.89
CA MET A 19 12.38 -10.46 -1.78
C MET A 19 12.64 -11.95 -2.05
N ALA A 20 13.45 -12.30 -3.05
CA ALA A 20 13.62 -13.68 -3.49
C ALA A 20 14.07 -14.62 -2.35
N THR A 21 15.03 -14.20 -1.52
CA THR A 21 15.48 -14.97 -0.35
C THR A 21 14.45 -14.95 0.78
N GLN A 22 13.76 -13.83 0.97
CA GLN A 22 12.79 -13.65 2.03
C GLN A 22 11.53 -14.50 1.79
N LEU A 23 11.17 -14.80 0.55
CA LEU A 23 10.05 -15.69 0.24
C LEU A 23 10.24 -17.10 0.83
N ASP A 24 11.48 -17.58 0.95
CA ASP A 24 11.79 -18.87 1.56
C ASP A 24 11.86 -18.82 3.10
N THR A 25 12.21 -17.66 3.66
CA THR A 25 12.71 -17.55 5.05
C THR A 25 11.84 -16.68 5.96
N CYS A 26 11.00 -15.80 5.40
CA CYS A 26 10.13 -14.96 6.22
C CYS A 26 9.02 -15.79 6.86
N SER A 27 8.68 -15.40 8.09
CA SER A 27 7.54 -15.99 8.80
C SER A 27 6.24 -15.61 8.09
N HIS A 28 6.06 -14.31 7.81
CA HIS A 28 4.87 -13.79 7.16
C HIS A 28 5.21 -12.87 5.99
N LEU A 29 4.44 -12.98 4.92
CA LEU A 29 4.43 -12.05 3.79
C LEU A 29 3.07 -11.35 3.76
N VAL A 30 3.09 -10.03 3.68
CA VAL A 30 1.91 -9.21 3.46
C VAL A 30 2.03 -8.51 2.12
N ILE A 31 1.03 -8.67 1.26
CA ILE A 31 0.85 -7.83 0.07
C ILE A 31 -0.28 -6.85 0.36
N ILE A 32 -0.02 -5.56 0.23
CA ILE A 32 -1.01 -4.51 0.48
C ILE A 32 -1.60 -4.07 -0.87
N LEU A 33 -2.92 -4.06 -0.94
CA LEU A 33 -3.67 -3.59 -2.11
C LEU A 33 -4.12 -2.15 -1.90
N ALA A 34 -4.16 -1.38 -2.98
CA ALA A 34 -4.83 -0.10 -3.03
C ALA A 34 -6.10 -0.21 -3.89
N LYS A 35 -7.13 0.55 -3.52
CA LYS A 35 -8.39 0.64 -4.26
C LYS A 35 -8.16 1.37 -5.58
N LYS A 36 -8.69 0.83 -6.69
CA LYS A 36 -8.75 1.50 -7.99
C LYS A 36 -10.00 2.40 -8.07
N ASN A 37 -9.94 3.39 -8.96
CA ASN A 37 -11.09 4.22 -9.34
C ASN A 37 -11.78 4.91 -8.15
N VAL A 38 -10.98 5.45 -7.22
CA VAL A 38 -11.44 6.12 -5.99
C VAL A 38 -11.89 7.55 -6.29
N ARG A 39 -12.76 7.73 -7.28
CA ARG A 39 -13.29 9.04 -7.66
C ARG A 39 -14.28 9.56 -6.62
N TYR A 40 -14.45 10.86 -6.53
CA TYR A 40 -15.32 11.53 -5.55
C TYR A 40 -16.77 11.03 -5.56
N ASP A 41 -17.28 10.56 -6.70
CA ASP A 41 -18.63 10.05 -6.88
C ASP A 41 -18.72 8.51 -6.84
N SER A 42 -17.61 7.82 -6.57
CA SER A 42 -17.61 6.37 -6.43
C SER A 42 -18.39 5.94 -5.18
N ALA A 43 -19.08 4.80 -5.27
CA ALA A 43 -19.75 4.18 -4.13
C ALA A 43 -18.80 3.98 -2.94
N PHE A 44 -17.52 3.68 -3.21
CA PHE A 44 -16.50 3.53 -2.20
C PHE A 44 -16.31 4.78 -1.32
N LEU A 45 -16.24 5.99 -1.92
CA LEU A 45 -16.09 7.22 -1.14
C LEU A 45 -17.37 7.66 -0.44
N ILE A 46 -18.52 7.39 -1.05
CA ILE A 46 -19.82 7.61 -0.41
C ILE A 46 -19.94 6.73 0.85
N ASP A 47 -19.61 5.45 0.76
CA ASP A 47 -19.65 4.54 1.91
C ASP A 47 -18.59 4.88 2.95
N SER A 48 -17.42 5.39 2.53
CA SER A 48 -16.41 5.92 3.44
C SER A 48 -16.91 7.14 4.23
N ALA A 49 -17.64 8.05 3.58
CA ALA A 49 -18.27 9.18 4.26
C ALA A 49 -19.34 8.72 5.25
N LYS A 50 -20.19 7.75 4.86
CA LYS A 50 -21.19 7.15 5.77
C LYS A 50 -20.55 6.52 7.01
N ARG A 51 -19.45 5.77 6.85
CA ARG A 51 -18.72 5.17 7.99
C ARG A 51 -18.17 6.21 8.97
N ARG A 52 -17.96 7.45 8.53
CA ARG A 52 -17.55 8.58 9.38
C ARG A 52 -18.73 9.30 10.06
N GLY A 53 -19.97 8.85 9.83
CA GLY A 53 -21.17 9.52 10.35
C GLY A 53 -21.60 10.75 9.55
N VAL A 54 -21.26 10.82 8.25
CA VAL A 54 -21.82 11.86 7.38
C VAL A 54 -23.26 11.50 7.06
N GLU A 55 -24.19 12.29 7.61
CA GLU A 55 -25.63 12.13 7.40
C GLU A 55 -26.04 12.44 5.95
N GLU A 56 -27.18 11.89 5.52
CA GLU A 56 -27.69 12.04 4.15
C GLU A 56 -27.82 13.51 3.73
N ALA A 57 -28.32 14.37 4.63
CA ALA A 57 -28.45 15.81 4.39
C ALA A 57 -27.10 16.53 4.17
N GLN A 58 -25.98 15.98 4.66
CA GLN A 58 -24.64 16.54 4.53
C GLN A 58 -23.85 15.92 3.36
N MET A 59 -24.36 14.84 2.77
CA MET A 59 -23.67 14.09 1.72
C MET A 59 -23.36 14.94 0.48
N PRO A 60 -24.30 15.76 -0.05
CA PRO A 60 -24.02 16.58 -1.24
C PRO A 60 -22.85 17.56 -1.02
N ALA A 61 -22.83 18.23 0.14
CA ALA A 61 -21.76 19.17 0.48
C ALA A 61 -20.41 18.46 0.67
N THR A 62 -20.42 17.25 1.24
CA THR A 62 -19.21 16.43 1.41
C THR A 62 -18.66 15.98 0.06
N MET A 63 -19.51 15.49 -0.84
CA MET A 63 -19.09 15.08 -2.18
C MET A 63 -18.62 16.25 -3.03
N ALA A 64 -19.24 17.43 -2.90
CA ALA A 64 -18.76 18.65 -3.55
C ALA A 64 -17.34 19.03 -3.11
N ARG A 65 -17.03 18.87 -1.81
CA ARG A 65 -15.66 19.06 -1.29
C ARG A 65 -14.67 18.05 -1.86
N TYR A 66 -15.05 16.76 -1.92
CA TYR A 66 -14.19 15.72 -2.50
C TYR A 66 -13.96 15.94 -3.99
N LYS A 67 -14.98 16.39 -4.73
CA LYS A 67 -14.87 16.79 -6.14
C LYS A 67 -13.85 17.91 -6.31
N ALA A 68 -14.01 19.01 -5.56
CA ALA A 68 -13.08 20.14 -5.64
C ALA A 68 -11.63 19.72 -5.30
N PHE A 69 -11.44 18.88 -4.29
CA PHE A 69 -10.13 18.37 -3.93
C PHE A 69 -9.48 17.53 -5.04
N GLN A 70 -10.24 16.60 -5.65
CA GLN A 70 -9.71 15.75 -6.70
C GLN A 70 -9.51 16.47 -8.03
N GLU A 71 -10.40 17.39 -8.40
CA GLU A 71 -10.33 18.12 -9.68
C GLU A 71 -9.38 19.31 -9.62
N ASN A 72 -9.43 20.12 -8.55
CA ASN A 72 -8.73 21.41 -8.49
C ASN A 72 -7.45 21.35 -7.65
N ASP A 73 -7.50 20.76 -6.45
CA ASP A 73 -6.36 20.82 -5.52
C ASP A 73 -5.27 19.80 -5.91
N MET A 74 -5.68 18.57 -6.25
CA MET A 74 -4.76 17.50 -6.62
C MET A 74 -4.66 17.26 -8.13
N GLY A 75 -5.67 17.64 -8.91
CA GLY A 75 -5.70 17.41 -10.36
C GLY A 75 -5.63 15.93 -10.75
N ILE A 76 -6.34 15.05 -10.03
CA ILE A 76 -6.30 13.59 -10.22
C ILE A 76 -7.61 12.98 -10.69
N ALA A 77 -8.74 13.70 -10.62
CA ALA A 77 -10.09 13.12 -10.81
C ALA A 77 -10.29 12.33 -12.12
N ASP A 78 -9.63 12.75 -13.20
CA ASP A 78 -9.77 12.16 -14.54
C ASP A 78 -8.54 11.35 -14.98
N ASN A 79 -7.70 10.93 -14.03
CA ASN A 79 -6.53 10.10 -14.28
C ASN A 79 -6.53 8.86 -13.38
N GLU A 80 -6.88 7.71 -13.94
CA GLU A 80 -6.98 6.44 -13.21
C GLU A 80 -5.69 6.08 -12.47
N ARG A 81 -4.53 6.30 -13.11
CA ARG A 81 -3.24 6.00 -12.49
C ARG A 81 -2.96 6.94 -11.32
N ALA A 82 -3.25 8.23 -11.47
CA ALA A 82 -3.05 9.20 -10.39
C ALA A 82 -4.00 8.96 -9.20
N LEU A 83 -5.26 8.57 -9.46
CA LEU A 83 -6.19 8.14 -8.41
C LEU A 83 -5.71 6.88 -7.69
N PHE A 84 -5.22 5.89 -8.44
CA PHE A 84 -4.66 4.68 -7.87
C PHE A 84 -3.40 4.96 -7.03
N ASP A 85 -2.50 5.80 -7.53
CA ASP A 85 -1.30 6.21 -6.81
C ASP A 85 -1.67 7.02 -5.55
N TRP A 86 -2.72 7.84 -5.60
CA TRP A 86 -3.27 8.53 -4.42
C TRP A 86 -3.78 7.56 -3.35
N ALA A 87 -4.53 6.52 -3.75
CA ALA A 87 -4.95 5.46 -2.85
C ALA A 87 -3.73 4.67 -2.31
N SER A 88 -2.74 4.39 -3.16
CA SER A 88 -1.49 3.75 -2.76
C SER A 88 -0.71 4.55 -1.73
N LYS A 89 -0.62 5.89 -1.84
CA LYS A 89 0.04 6.71 -0.81
C LYS A 89 -0.50 6.45 0.61
N GLN A 90 -1.79 6.12 0.73
CA GLN A 90 -2.41 5.79 2.03
C GLN A 90 -1.93 4.42 2.56
N THR A 91 -1.66 3.46 1.68
CA THR A 91 -1.16 2.13 2.07
C THR A 91 0.26 2.19 2.63
N TYR A 92 1.07 3.17 2.21
CA TYR A 92 2.41 3.38 2.75
C TYR A 92 2.39 3.89 4.20
N ILE A 93 1.33 4.57 4.61
CA ILE A 93 1.11 4.93 6.02
C ILE A 93 0.84 3.66 6.83
N ALA A 94 -0.05 2.79 6.34
CA ALA A 94 -0.30 1.49 6.96
C ALA A 94 0.98 0.64 7.03
N LEU A 95 1.77 0.60 5.95
CA LEU A 95 3.08 -0.05 5.91
C LEU A 95 4.01 0.50 6.99
N GLY A 96 4.21 1.82 7.05
CA GLY A 96 5.08 2.45 8.06
C GLY A 96 4.68 2.10 9.49
N ASN A 97 3.38 2.10 9.78
CA ASN A 97 2.83 1.71 11.08
C ASN A 97 3.05 0.22 11.37
N MET A 98 2.82 -0.68 10.40
CA MET A 98 3.07 -2.11 10.56
C MET A 98 4.53 -2.41 10.86
N LEU A 99 5.46 -1.81 10.12
CA LEU A 99 6.91 -2.02 10.31
C LEU A 99 7.37 -1.51 11.68
N THR A 100 6.90 -0.32 12.08
CA THR A 100 7.25 0.30 13.37
C THR A 100 6.66 -0.49 14.54
N GLY A 101 5.39 -0.91 14.43
CA GLY A 101 4.74 -1.76 15.43
C GLY A 101 5.41 -3.12 15.57
N ALA A 102 5.80 -3.75 14.45
CA ALA A 102 6.58 -4.99 14.48
C ALA A 102 7.90 -4.80 15.22
N ALA A 103 8.65 -3.74 14.90
CA ALA A 103 9.91 -3.44 15.58
C ALA A 103 9.73 -3.21 17.09
N ALA A 104 8.65 -2.52 17.50
CA ALA A 104 8.33 -2.32 18.92
C ALA A 104 8.03 -3.63 19.67
N LEU A 105 7.59 -4.67 18.95
CA LEU A 105 7.36 -6.02 19.48
C LEU A 105 8.57 -6.95 19.32
N GLY A 106 9.72 -6.44 18.87
CA GLY A 106 10.91 -7.24 18.61
C GLY A 106 10.83 -8.14 17.37
N ILE A 107 9.89 -7.87 16.46
CA ILE A 107 9.73 -8.56 15.19
C ILE A 107 10.45 -7.77 14.09
N ASP A 108 11.33 -8.43 13.36
CA ASP A 108 12.03 -7.85 12.23
C ASP A 108 11.12 -7.82 11.00
N SER A 109 11.25 -6.77 10.19
CA SER A 109 10.43 -6.58 9.00
C SER A 109 11.19 -5.89 7.86
N CYS A 110 10.69 -6.05 6.63
CA CYS A 110 11.28 -5.45 5.43
C CYS A 110 10.19 -4.95 4.48
N PRO A 111 10.12 -3.64 4.15
CA PRO A 111 9.27 -3.15 3.06
C PRO A 111 9.84 -3.55 1.70
N ILE A 112 8.97 -3.93 0.76
CA ILE A 112 9.36 -4.47 -0.53
C ILE A 112 8.56 -3.80 -1.66
N GLU A 113 9.29 -3.24 -2.63
CA GLU A 113 8.77 -2.80 -3.93
C GLU A 113 9.43 -3.54 -5.12
N GLY A 114 10.49 -4.32 -4.83
CA GLY A 114 11.35 -4.96 -5.84
C GLY A 114 10.71 -6.19 -6.49
N PHE A 115 9.61 -6.01 -7.21
CA PHE A 115 8.96 -7.05 -8.00
C PHE A 115 8.30 -6.46 -9.25
N ASN A 116 7.98 -7.30 -10.23
CA ASN A 116 7.18 -6.87 -11.37
C ASN A 116 5.71 -6.74 -10.96
N TYR A 117 5.18 -5.52 -10.94
CA TYR A 117 3.80 -5.23 -10.50
C TYR A 117 2.74 -5.86 -11.40
N ALA A 118 2.96 -5.95 -12.71
CA ALA A 118 1.98 -6.54 -13.63
C ALA A 118 1.86 -8.05 -13.37
N LEU A 119 2.98 -8.76 -13.29
CA LEU A 119 3.01 -10.19 -12.98
C LEU A 119 2.49 -10.49 -11.57
N MET A 120 2.79 -9.63 -10.59
CA MET A 120 2.26 -9.76 -9.23
C MET A 120 0.74 -9.61 -9.20
N ASN A 121 0.19 -8.57 -9.84
CA ASN A 121 -1.26 -8.38 -9.93
C ASN A 121 -1.92 -9.57 -10.63
N GLN A 122 -1.42 -9.96 -11.80
CA GLN A 122 -1.94 -11.09 -12.56
C GLN A 122 -1.96 -12.38 -11.74
N THR A 123 -0.80 -12.77 -11.19
CA THR A 123 -0.65 -14.03 -10.45
C THR A 123 -1.58 -14.10 -9.25
N LEU A 124 -1.72 -13.00 -8.51
CA LEU A 124 -2.57 -12.95 -7.31
C LEU A 124 -4.05 -12.88 -7.67
N SER A 125 -4.44 -12.20 -8.76
CA SER A 125 -5.84 -12.17 -9.22
C SER A 125 -6.27 -13.49 -9.84
N GLU A 126 -5.40 -14.17 -10.60
CA GLU A 126 -5.67 -15.51 -11.15
C GLU A 126 -5.80 -16.57 -10.05
N ALA A 127 -5.12 -16.36 -8.91
CA ALA A 127 -5.31 -17.15 -7.70
C ALA A 127 -6.60 -16.79 -6.93
N GLY A 128 -7.41 -15.85 -7.41
CA GLY A 128 -8.69 -15.46 -6.82
C GLY A 128 -8.58 -14.63 -5.54
N LEU A 129 -7.44 -13.98 -5.29
CA LEU A 129 -7.17 -13.29 -4.02
C LEU A 129 -7.74 -11.88 -3.94
N PHE A 130 -8.11 -11.28 -5.07
CA PHE A 130 -8.84 -10.02 -5.15
C PHE A 130 -9.45 -9.83 -6.54
N ASP A 131 -10.41 -8.91 -6.63
CA ASP A 131 -10.96 -8.47 -7.91
C ASP A 131 -10.03 -7.41 -8.56
N PRO A 132 -9.42 -7.71 -9.73
CA PRO A 132 -8.50 -6.79 -10.42
C PRO A 132 -9.19 -5.55 -11.02
N GLN A 133 -10.51 -5.52 -11.10
CA GLN A 133 -11.26 -4.31 -11.44
C GLN A 133 -11.27 -3.32 -10.27
N GLU A 134 -11.37 -3.85 -9.05
CA GLU A 134 -11.57 -3.05 -7.85
C GLU A 134 -10.26 -2.65 -7.15
N TYR A 135 -9.23 -3.50 -7.19
CA TYR A 135 -7.98 -3.31 -6.48
C TYR A 135 -6.76 -3.63 -7.35
N ALA A 136 -5.60 -3.12 -6.94
CA ALA A 136 -4.31 -3.56 -7.44
C ALA A 136 -3.23 -3.49 -6.36
N VAL A 137 -2.15 -4.24 -6.55
CA VAL A 137 -1.01 -4.32 -5.64
C VAL A 137 -0.33 -2.97 -5.53
N SER A 138 -0.12 -2.53 -4.28
CA SER A 138 0.46 -1.23 -3.93
C SER A 138 1.90 -1.38 -3.42
N VAL A 139 2.11 -2.26 -2.44
CA VAL A 139 3.42 -2.49 -1.79
C VAL A 139 3.38 -3.82 -1.02
N ALA A 140 4.54 -4.38 -0.69
CA ALA A 140 4.64 -5.59 0.12
C ALA A 140 5.51 -5.39 1.36
N ALA A 141 5.39 -6.31 2.32
CA ALA A 141 6.24 -6.38 3.50
C ALA A 141 6.43 -7.82 3.95
N THR A 142 7.65 -8.15 4.37
CA THR A 142 7.93 -9.41 5.06
C THR A 142 8.13 -9.17 6.55
N PHE A 143 7.81 -10.18 7.36
CA PHE A 143 7.94 -10.16 8.82
C PHE A 143 8.56 -11.48 9.29
N GLY A 144 9.36 -11.43 10.35
CA GLY A 144 9.99 -12.59 10.96
C GLY A 144 11.04 -12.19 11.99
N TYR A 145 12.03 -13.06 12.17
CA TYR A 145 13.17 -12.82 13.05
C TYR A 145 14.45 -12.91 12.24
N LYS A 146 15.33 -11.94 12.40
CA LYS A 146 16.60 -11.85 11.67
C LYS A 146 17.49 -13.06 11.99
N VAL A 147 18.13 -13.60 10.95
CA VAL A 147 19.15 -14.65 11.08
C VAL A 147 20.56 -14.10 11.25
N LYS A 148 20.74 -12.79 11.01
CA LYS A 148 22.00 -12.05 11.11
C LYS A 148 21.71 -10.65 11.64
N ASP A 149 22.70 -10.02 12.25
CA ASP A 149 22.57 -8.64 12.70
C ASP A 149 22.29 -7.68 11.53
N ILE A 150 21.41 -6.73 11.79
CA ILE A 150 21.01 -5.74 10.79
C ILE A 150 22.07 -4.65 10.73
N ALA A 151 22.67 -4.48 9.56
CA ALA A 151 23.65 -3.41 9.33
C ALA A 151 23.07 -2.03 9.65
N LYS A 152 23.92 -1.16 10.22
CA LYS A 152 23.61 0.24 10.50
C LYS A 152 23.09 0.91 9.23
N LYS A 153 21.92 1.54 9.34
CA LYS A 153 21.30 2.21 8.20
C LYS A 153 22.02 3.53 7.91
N ALA A 154 22.32 3.75 6.64
CA ALA A 154 22.76 5.05 6.14
C ALA A 154 21.55 5.97 5.89
N ARG A 155 21.67 7.24 6.26
CA ARG A 155 20.70 8.30 5.99
C ARG A 155 21.45 9.55 5.56
N LYS A 156 20.82 10.38 4.73
CA LYS A 156 21.31 11.74 4.46
C LYS A 156 21.39 12.52 5.79
N PRO A 157 22.37 13.43 5.95
CA PRO A 157 22.38 14.39 7.05
C PRO A 157 21.03 15.12 7.20
N LEU A 158 20.64 15.44 8.43
CA LEU A 158 19.37 16.13 8.70
C LEU A 158 19.30 17.49 7.99
N ALA A 159 20.41 18.21 7.94
CA ALA A 159 20.52 19.51 7.27
C ALA A 159 20.25 19.45 5.76
N ASP A 160 20.41 18.28 5.12
CA ASP A 160 20.17 18.10 3.68
C ASP A 160 18.69 17.85 3.36
N ILE A 161 17.87 17.57 4.37
CA ILE A 161 16.45 17.20 4.21
C ILE A 161 15.50 18.08 5.02
N VAL A 162 16.01 19.02 5.81
CA VAL A 162 15.20 19.96 6.61
C VAL A 162 15.66 21.40 6.35
N THR A 163 14.72 22.23 5.90
CA THR A 163 14.90 23.68 5.75
C THR A 163 14.00 24.41 6.74
N TRP A 164 14.58 25.24 7.61
CA TRP A 164 13.82 26.07 8.54
C TRP A 164 13.42 27.39 7.86
N ALA A 165 12.12 27.64 7.74
CA ALA A 165 11.61 28.96 7.36
C ALA A 165 11.52 29.83 8.61
N LYS A 166 12.37 30.85 8.70
CA LYS A 166 12.40 31.83 9.79
C LYS A 166 11.77 33.14 9.36
#